data_AF-A0A956EQE5-F1
#
_entry.id   AF-A0A956EQE5-F1
#
_cell.length_a   1.000
_cell.length_b   1.000
_cell.length_c   1.000
_cell.angle_alpha   90.00
_cell.angle_beta   90.00
_cell.angle_gamma   90.00
#
_symmetry.space_group_name_H-M   'P 1'
#
loop_
_entity.id
_entity.type
_entity.pdbx_description
1 polymer ?
#
loop_
_entity_poly.entity_id
_entity_poly.type
_entity_poly.pdbx_seq_one_letter_code
_entity_poly.pdbx_strand_id
1 'polypeptide(L)' 'EKVKVEEAMTAEPFQVAPADTLASVARAMADNKYGAAVVMEGSKLDDVFTMTDALRILADQLGGPGLEDGLREAAKHLA' A
#
# COMPACT_ATOMS: atom_id res chain seq x y z
N GLU A 1 27.12 -15.46 -1.84
CA GLU A 1 27.04 -15.96 -0.44
C GLU A 1 25.58 -16.27 -0.13
N LYS A 2 25.29 -17.21 0.78
CA LYS A 2 23.91 -17.54 1.18
C LYS A 2 23.65 -16.91 2.56
N VAL A 3 22.54 -16.19 2.68
CA VAL A 3 22.08 -15.59 3.95
C VAL A 3 20.74 -16.20 4.34
N LYS A 4 20.42 -16.18 5.64
CA LYS A 4 19.11 -16.63 6.11
C LYS A 4 18.07 -15.53 5.95
N VAL A 5 16.80 -15.92 5.77
CA VAL A 5 15.69 -14.96 5.64
C VAL A 5 15.55 -14.11 6.92
N GLU A 6 15.72 -14.73 8.09
CA GLU A 6 15.67 -14.04 9.40
C GLU A 6 16.69 -12.89 9.51
N GLU A 7 17.80 -12.96 8.77
CA GLU A 7 18.86 -11.95 8.78
C GLU A 7 18.56 -10.76 7.85
N ALA A 8 17.60 -10.91 6.94
CA ALA A 8 17.29 -9.92 5.91
C ALA A 8 15.86 -9.35 6.02
N MET A 9 14.98 -9.98 6.79
CA MET A 9 13.58 -9.56 6.93
C MET A 9 13.41 -8.40 7.91
N THR A 10 12.31 -7.66 7.75
CA THR A 10 11.81 -6.76 8.79
C THR A 10 11.08 -7.58 9.85
N ALA A 11 11.58 -7.60 11.08
CA ALA A 11 11.02 -8.42 12.17
C ALA A 11 9.59 -7.97 12.56
N GLU A 12 9.34 -6.66 12.57
CA GLU A 12 8.03 -6.08 12.83
C GLU A 12 7.58 -5.32 11.57
N PRO A 13 6.90 -6.00 10.63
CA PRO A 13 6.40 -5.33 9.43
C PRO A 13 5.29 -4.34 9.80
N PHE A 14 5.01 -3.39 8.90
CA PHE A 14 3.86 -2.51 9.03
C PHE A 14 2.58 -3.35 9.00
N GLN A 15 1.87 -3.33 10.13
CA GLN A 15 0.67 -4.12 10.38
C GLN A 15 -0.55 -3.21 10.49
N VAL A 16 -1.69 -3.70 10.01
CA VAL A 16 -2.98 -3.02 10.05
C VAL A 16 -4.07 -4.00 10.43
N ALA A 17 -5.17 -3.52 10.99
CA ALA A 17 -6.35 -4.33 11.30
C ALA A 17 -7.34 -4.33 10.10
N PRO A 18 -8.16 -5.38 9.93
CA PRO A 18 -9.23 -5.38 8.91
C PRO A 18 -10.23 -4.21 9.04
N ALA A 19 -10.36 -3.64 10.23
CA ALA A 19 -11.22 -2.49 10.49
C ALA A 19 -10.59 -1.13 10.11
N ASP A 20 -9.28 -1.10 9.79
CA ASP A 20 -8.62 0.14 9.37
C ASP A 20 -9.12 0.59 7.99
N THR A 21 -9.24 1.90 7.82
CA THR A 21 -9.73 2.44 6.55
C THR A 21 -8.67 2.35 5.46
N LEU A 22 -9.09 2.06 4.22
CA LEU A 22 -8.18 2.05 3.07
C LEU A 22 -7.40 3.36 2.91
N ALA A 23 -8.04 4.49 3.21
CA ALA A 23 -7.42 5.82 3.11
C ALA A 23 -6.31 6.03 4.16
N SER A 24 -6.51 5.60 5.41
CA SER A 24 -5.48 5.71 6.46
C SER A 24 -4.31 4.79 6.17
N VAL A 25 -4.57 3.56 5.71
CA VAL A 25 -3.52 2.60 5.33
C VAL A 25 -2.72 3.12 4.14
N ALA A 26 -3.38 3.56 3.07
CA ALA A 26 -2.71 4.08 1.87
C ALA A 26 -1.87 5.33 2.18
N ARG A 27 -2.36 6.23 3.06
CA ARG A 27 -1.59 7.40 3.50
C ARG A 27 -0.36 7.00 4.31
N ALA A 28 -0.53 6.10 5.28
CA ALA A 28 0.60 5.60 6.07
C ALA A 28 1.65 4.91 5.18
N MET A 29 1.23 4.12 4.19
CA MET A 29 2.12 3.50 3.21
C MET A 29 2.87 4.55 2.38
N ALA A 30 2.19 5.59 1.90
CA ALA A 30 2.82 6.66 1.12
C ALA A 30 3.83 7.46 1.97
N ASP A 31 3.43 7.90 3.15
CA ASP A 31 4.23 8.75 4.04
C ASP A 31 5.51 8.03 4.51
N ASN A 32 5.41 6.72 4.77
CA ASN A 32 6.52 5.90 5.28
C ASN A 32 7.20 5.04 4.22
N LYS A 33 6.80 5.16 2.94
CA LYS A 33 7.33 4.40 1.81
C LYS A 33 7.21 2.88 1.97
N TYR A 34 6.12 2.42 2.60
CA TYR A 34 5.83 0.99 2.74
C TYR A 34 5.26 0.43 1.44
N GLY A 35 5.85 -0.67 0.96
CA GLY A 35 5.35 -1.37 -0.22
C GLY A 35 4.18 -2.31 0.02
N ALA A 36 3.98 -2.69 1.27
CA ALA A 36 2.89 -3.55 1.70
C ALA A 36 2.51 -3.27 3.15
N ALA A 37 1.27 -3.58 3.49
CA ALA A 37 0.73 -3.66 4.84
C ALA A 37 0.29 -5.10 5.11
N VAL A 38 0.69 -5.64 6.27
CA VAL A 38 0.28 -6.97 6.71
C VAL A 38 -1.02 -6.83 7.48
N VAL A 39 -2.11 -7.43 6.98
CA VAL A 39 -3.43 -7.37 7.62
C VAL A 39 -3.53 -8.46 8.67
N MET A 40 -3.73 -8.05 9.93
CA MET A 40 -3.71 -8.92 11.10
C MET A 40 -5.04 -8.85 11.86
N GLU A 41 -5.68 -9.99 12.11
CA GLU A 41 -6.83 -10.12 13.02
C GLU A 41 -6.32 -10.68 14.34
N GLY A 42 -5.97 -9.79 15.28
CA GLY A 42 -5.25 -10.16 16.50
C GLY A 42 -3.86 -10.72 16.18
N SER A 43 -3.58 -11.97 16.60
CA SER A 43 -2.30 -12.64 16.32
C SER A 43 -2.30 -13.47 15.02
N LYS A 44 -3.39 -13.44 14.25
CA LYS A 44 -3.56 -14.21 13.03
C LYS A 44 -3.30 -13.32 11.82
N LEU A 45 -2.44 -13.78 10.92
CA LEU A 45 -2.31 -13.22 9.57
C LEU A 45 -3.62 -13.48 8.80
N ASP A 46 -4.26 -12.41 8.34
CA ASP A 46 -5.48 -12.48 7.54
C ASP A 46 -5.18 -12.27 6.05
N ASP A 47 -4.46 -11.20 5.70
CA ASP A 47 -4.13 -10.86 4.30
C ASP A 47 -2.87 -9.97 4.18
N VAL A 48 -2.47 -9.64 2.95
CA VAL A 48 -1.43 -8.67 2.62
C VAL A 48 -1.96 -7.69 1.58
N PHE A 49 -1.95 -6.39 1.92
CA PHE A 49 -2.32 -5.32 1.00
C PHE A 49 -1.06 -4.67 0.42
N THR A 50 -0.93 -4.64 -0.91
CA THR A 50 0.27 -4.12 -1.59
C THR A 50 0.02 -2.79 -2.31
N MET A 51 1.10 -2.08 -2.65
CA MET A 51 1.01 -0.93 -3.57
C MET A 51 0.34 -1.30 -4.90
N THR A 52 0.52 -2.52 -5.40
CA THR A 52 -0.14 -2.97 -6.64
C THR A 52 -1.66 -3.05 -6.47
N ASP A 53 -2.15 -3.50 -5.32
CA ASP A 53 -3.59 -3.55 -5.03
C ASP A 53 -4.16 -2.13 -4.90
N ALA A 54 -3.44 -1.23 -4.22
CA ALA A 54 -3.81 0.18 -4.15
C ALA A 54 -3.92 0.82 -5.55
N LEU A 55 -2.98 0.54 -6.45
CA LEU A 55 -2.98 1.06 -7.82
C LEU A 55 -4.12 0.48 -8.67
N ARG A 56 -4.48 -0.79 -8.48
CA ARG A 56 -5.65 -1.40 -9.15
C ARG A 56 -6.94 -0.70 -8.72
N ILE A 57 -7.14 -0.54 -7.42
CA ILE A 57 -8.30 0.18 -6.88
C ILE A 57 -8.33 1.61 -7.43
N LEU A 58 -7.18 2.30 -7.45
CA LEU A 58 -7.08 3.63 -8.01
C LEU A 58 -7.46 3.65 -9.50
N ALA A 59 -6.93 2.73 -10.31
CA ALA A 59 -7.25 2.65 -11.73
C ALA A 59 -8.75 2.41 -11.99
N ASP A 60 -9.39 1.55 -11.19
CA ASP A 60 -10.84 1.30 -11.28
C ASP A 60 -11.66 2.55 -10.91
N GLN A 61 -11.23 3.32 -9.90
CA GLN A 61 -11.88 4.58 -9.52
C GLN A 61 -11.66 5.69 -10.55
N LEU A 62 -10.50 5.69 -11.21
CA LEU A 62 -10.11 6.62 -12.26
C LEU A 62 -10.70 6.22 -13.64
N GLY A 63 -11.41 5.10 -13.79
CA GLY A 63 -12.01 4.70 -15.07
C GLY A 63 -13.12 5.59 -15.63
N GLY A 64 -13.43 6.72 -14.99
CA GLY A 64 -14.48 7.67 -15.40
C GLY A 64 -14.04 8.69 -16.46
N PRO A 65 -14.99 9.32 -17.18
CA PRO A 65 -14.68 10.37 -18.15
C PRO A 65 -14.05 11.59 -17.45
N GLY A 66 -12.84 12.01 -17.87
CA GLY A 66 -12.16 13.21 -17.35
C GLY A 66 -10.66 13.12 -17.03
N LEU A 67 -9.99 11.98 -17.27
CA LEU A 67 -8.54 11.82 -16.99
C LEU A 67 -7.62 12.04 -18.19
N GLU A 68 -8.13 12.73 -19.21
CA GLU A 68 -7.38 13.06 -20.43
C GLU A 68 -6.23 14.06 -20.16
N ASP A 69 -6.26 14.78 -19.03
CA ASP A 69 -5.22 15.75 -18.62
C ASP A 69 -3.87 15.09 -18.27
N GLY A 70 -3.84 13.75 -18.14
CA GLY A 70 -2.62 12.95 -18.10
C GLY A 70 -1.84 12.99 -16.77
N LEU A 71 -1.01 11.96 -16.57
CA LEU A 71 -0.21 11.73 -15.36
C LEU A 71 0.65 12.94 -14.92
N ARG A 72 1.00 13.81 -15.87
CA ARG A 72 1.85 14.98 -15.64
C ARG A 72 1.20 16.04 -14.75
N GLU A 73 -0.10 16.28 -14.91
CA GLU A 73 -0.81 17.25 -14.06
C GLU A 73 -1.06 16.69 -12.66
N ALA A 74 -1.48 15.42 -12.57
CA ALA A 74 -1.65 14.74 -11.29
C ALA A 74 -0.37 14.73 -10.44
N ALA A 75 0.79 14.54 -11.08
CA ALA A 75 2.08 14.51 -10.39
C ALA A 75 2.48 15.85 -9.73
N LYS A 76 1.95 17.00 -10.18
CA LYS A 76 2.25 18.31 -9.59
C LYS A 76 1.74 18.45 -8.16
N HIS A 77 0.73 17.67 -7.79
CA HIS A 77 0.12 17.71 -6.46
C HIS A 77 0.73 16.70 -5.47
N LEU A 78 1.74 15.94 -5.90
CA LEU A 78 2.40 14.91 -5.09
C LEU A 78 3.76 15.37 -4.52
N ALA A 79 4.18 16.61 -4.80
CA ALA A 79 5.46 17.19 -4.40
C ALA A 79 5.37 18.00 -3.10
#